data_AF-A0A2W0HF86-F1
#
_entry.id   AF-A0A2W0HF86-F1
#
_cell.length_a   1.000
_cell.length_b   1.000
_cell.length_c   1.000
_cell.angle_alpha   90.00
_cell.angle_beta   90.00
_cell.angle_gamma   90.00
#
_symmetry.space_group_name_H-M   'P 1'
#
loop_
_entity.id
_entity.type
_entity.pdbx_description
1 polymer ?
#
loop_
_entity_poly.entity_id
_entity_poly.type
_entity_poly.pdbx_seq_one_letter_code
_entity_poly.pdbx_strand_id
1 'polypeptide(L)' 'MELEQKDLLEEIEWAREKMYDLSSQLNRTSHEVVAISSYLDALLNKYQTTYYKIEN' A
#
# COMPACT_ATOMS: atom_id res chain seq x y z
N MET A 1 -4.06 1.26 -19.13
CA MET A 1 -3.87 -0.12 -18.62
C MET A 1 -2.48 -0.37 -18.07
N GLU A 2 -1.41 -0.48 -18.86
CA GLU A 2 -0.04 -0.71 -18.31
C GLU A 2 0.47 0.49 -17.49
N LEU A 3 0.19 1.72 -17.93
CA LEU A 3 0.54 2.94 -17.19
C LEU A 3 -0.17 2.99 -15.82
N GLU A 4 -1.47 2.72 -15.77
CA GLU A 4 -2.24 2.73 -14.51
C GLU A 4 -1.78 1.63 -13.53
N GLN A 5 -1.34 0.48 -14.05
CA GLN A 5 -0.79 -0.59 -13.23
C GLN A 5 0.55 -0.16 -12.63
N LYS A 6 1.41 0.45 -13.45
CA LYS A 6 2.71 0.97 -13.03
C LYS A 6 2.54 2.06 -11.96
N ASP A 7 1.66 3.02 -12.19
CA ASP A 7 1.39 4.10 -11.24
C ASP A 7 0.93 3.55 -9.88
N LEU A 8 0.04 2.54 -9.91
CA LEU A 8 -0.42 1.87 -8.68
C LEU A 8 0.72 1.12 -7.96
N LEU A 9 1.63 0.48 -8.71
CA LEU A 9 2.80 -0.20 -8.12
C LEU A 9 3.79 0.81 -7.50
N GLU A 10 4.00 1.96 -8.14
CA GLU A 10 4.82 3.03 -7.59
C GLU A 10 4.21 3.60 -6.29
N GLU A 11 2.88 3.78 -6.26
CA GLU A 11 2.16 4.23 -5.07
C GLU A 11 2.23 3.21 -3.91
N ILE A 12 2.16 1.91 -4.23
CA ILE A 12 2.35 0.81 -3.26
C ILE A 12 3.76 0.84 -2.67
N GLU A 13 4.79 1.00 -3.51
CA GLU A 13 6.18 1.01 -3.03
C GLU A 13 6.45 2.24 -2.17
N TRP A 14 5.96 3.41 -2.58
CA TRP A 14 6.04 4.62 -1.75
C TRP A 14 5.37 4.44 -0.38
N ALA A 15 4.18 3.85 -0.33
CA ALA A 15 3.47 3.62 0.93
C ALA A 15 4.22 2.61 1.81
N ARG A 16 4.87 1.60 1.22
CA ARG A 16 5.71 0.62 1.92
C ARG A 16 6.94 1.27 2.54
N GLU A 17 7.68 2.06 1.77
CA GLU A 17 8.85 2.81 2.28
C GLU A 17 8.45 3.73 3.43
N LYS A 18 7.35 4.49 3.26
CA LYS A 18 6.84 5.37 4.31
C LYS A 18 6.40 4.63 5.57
N MET A 19 5.78 3.46 5.42
CA MET A 19 5.42 2.61 6.56
C MET A 19 6.65 2.09 7.30
N TYR A 20 7.69 1.69 6.56
CA TYR A 20 8.96 1.27 7.13
C TYR A 20 9.61 2.40 7.96
N ASP A 21 9.70 3.59 7.37
CA ASP A 21 10.27 4.76 8.02
C ASP A 21 9.49 5.15 9.28
N LEU A 22 8.16 5.25 9.19
CA LEU A 22 7.31 5.58 10.34
C LEU A 22 7.38 4.51 11.43
N SER A 23 7.43 3.22 11.06
CA SER A 23 7.55 2.13 12.04
C SER A 23 8.91 2.06 12.71
N SER A 24 9.95 2.67 12.12
CA SER A 24 11.27 2.80 12.73
C SER A 24 11.35 3.93 13.76
N GLN A 25 10.47 4.93 13.65
CA GLN A 25 10.48 6.14 14.46
C GLN A 25 9.35 6.19 15.50
N LEU A 26 8.21 5.59 15.18
CA LEU A 26 6.98 5.65 15.96
C LEU A 26 6.54 4.27 16.42
N ASN A 27 5.70 4.26 17.45
CA ASN A 27 5.09 3.03 17.92
C ASN A 27 4.12 2.50 16.85
N ARG A 28 4.00 1.18 16.72
CA ARG A 28 3.17 0.54 15.67
C ARG A 28 1.68 0.89 15.76
N THR A 29 1.23 1.29 16.95
CA THR A 29 -0.14 1.73 17.23
C THR A 29 -0.33 3.24 17.12
N SER A 30 0.71 3.99 16.74
CA SER A 30 0.58 5.41 16.44
C SER A 30 -0.39 5.62 15.29
N HIS A 31 -1.11 6.73 15.34
CA HIS A 31 -2.13 7.05 14.34
C HIS A 31 -1.52 7.10 12.93
N GLU A 32 -0.29 7.62 12.80
CA GLU A 32 0.45 7.72 11.55
C GLU A 32 0.79 6.35 10.96
N VAL A 33 1.28 5.41 11.79
CA VAL A 33 1.62 4.05 11.35
C VAL A 33 0.34 3.27 10.96
N VAL A 34 -0.74 3.42 11.71
CA VAL A 34 -2.03 2.79 11.39
C VAL A 34 -2.63 3.36 10.11
N ALA A 35 -2.55 4.67 9.90
CA ALA A 35 -3.06 5.33 8.71
C ALA A 35 -2.32 4.88 7.45
N ILE A 36 -0.97 4.85 7.48
CA ILE A 36 -0.19 4.39 6.32
C ILE A 36 -0.39 2.90 6.06
N SER A 37 -0.52 2.07 7.10
CA SER A 37 -0.82 0.63 6.96
C SER A 37 -2.17 0.41 6.29
N SER A 38 -3.20 1.13 6.75
CA SER A 38 -4.56 1.02 6.20
C SER A 38 -4.62 1.48 4.73
N TYR A 39 -3.82 2.50 4.39
CA TYR A 39 -3.69 2.98 3.02
C TYR A 39 -2.97 1.96 2.12
N LEU A 40 -1.87 1.37 2.60
CA LEU A 40 -1.15 0.32 1.87
C LEU A 40 -2.07 -0.89 1.60
N ASP A 41 -2.87 -1.32 2.58
CA ASP A 41 -3.84 -2.39 2.40
C ASP A 41 -4.89 -2.05 1.33
N ALA A 42 -5.38 -0.80 1.29
CA ALA A 42 -6.32 -0.37 0.26
C ALA A 42 -5.71 -0.42 -1.15
N LEU A 43 -4.44 -0.01 -1.31
CA LEU A 43 -3.73 -0.07 -2.58
C LEU A 43 -3.50 -1.51 -3.04
N LEU A 44 -3.10 -2.41 -2.13
CA LEU A 44 -2.92 -3.83 -2.43
C LEU A 44 -4.23 -4.48 -2.86
N ASN A 45 -5.34 -4.17 -2.18
CA ASN A 45 -6.67 -4.64 -2.56
C ASN A 45 -7.07 -4.11 -3.94
N LYS A 46 -6.82 -2.83 -4.23
CA LYS A 46 -7.07 -2.23 -5.55
C LYS A 46 -6.25 -2.93 -6.64
N TYR A 47 -4.99 -3.23 -6.37
CA TYR A 47 -4.12 -3.93 -7.31
C TYR A 47 -4.63 -5.34 -7.58
N GLN A 48 -4.98 -6.09 -6.53
CA GLN A 48 -5.45 -7.46 -6.64
C GLN A 48 -6.79 -7.55 -7.38
N THR A 49 -7.74 -6.65 -7.07
CA THR A 49 -9.05 -6.59 -7.74
C THR A 49 -8.95 -6.19 -9.21
N THR A 50 -8.05 -5.29 -9.55
CA THR A 50 -7.92 -4.75 -10.91
C THR A 50 -7.11 -5.68 -11.82
N TYR A 51 -6.01 -6.26 -11.31
CA TYR A 51 -5.01 -6.93 -12.15
C TYR A 51 -4.81 -8.42 -11.86
N TYR A 52 -5.25 -8.92 -10.70
CA TYR A 52 -4.92 -10.27 -10.25
C TYR A 52 -6.12 -11.19 -10.07
N LYS A 53 -7.31 -10.81 -10.56
CA LYS A 53 -8.61 -11.51 -10.45
C LYS A 53 -8.43 -12.91 -9.85
N ILE A 54 -8.75 -13.08 -8.56
CA ILE A 54 -8.85 -14.41 -7.97
C ILE A 54 -9.91 -15.14 -8.79
N GLU A 55 -9.49 -16.06 -9.64
CA GLU A 55 -10.35 -17.08 -10.21
C GLU A 55 -10.91 -17.87 -9.01
N ASN A 56 -12.20 -17.67 -8.72
CA ASN A 56 -13.01 -18.60 -7.93
C ASN A 56 -13.84 -19.44 -8.89
#